data_AF-A0A2I0X5Z1-F1
#
_entry.id   AF-A0A2I0X5Z1-F1
#
_cell.length_a   1.000
_cell.length_b   1.000
_cell.length_c   1.000
_cell.angle_alpha   90.00
_cell.angle_beta   90.00
_cell.angle_gamma   90.00
#
_symmetry.space_group_name_H-M   'P 1'
#
loop_
_entity.id
_entity.type
_entity.pdbx_description
1 polymer ?
#
loop_
_entity_poly.entity_id
_entity_poly.type
_entity_poly.pdbx_seq_one_letter_code
_entity_poly.pdbx_strand_id
1 'polypeptide(L)'
;MTRLNNCALQKIPLSIYESNGNDQLTECPICLFEFTDGEKVRVLPSCNHSFHVQCIDMWLSSHSSCPICRHSLLDRSEVPTCILVGEQMSEVDGSPFVAAEVDEV
;
A
#
# COMPACT_ATOMS: atom_id res chain seq x y z
N MET A 1 -5.10 -17.77 4.49
CA MET A 1 -5.05 -16.49 5.24
C MET A 1 -3.94 -16.60 6.29
N THR A 2 -2.68 -16.45 5.85
CA THR A 2 -1.48 -16.70 6.66
C THR A 2 -1.19 -15.51 7.57
N ARG A 3 -1.38 -15.69 8.88
CA ARG A 3 -1.01 -14.74 9.94
C ARG A 3 0.50 -14.42 9.90
N LEU A 4 0.88 -13.16 10.11
CA LEU A 4 2.29 -12.83 10.30
C LEU A 4 2.73 -13.19 11.72
N ASN A 5 3.78 -13.99 11.82
CA ASN A 5 4.48 -14.27 13.07
C ASN A 5 5.34 -13.07 13.50
N ASN A 6 5.56 -12.93 14.81
CA ASN A 6 6.25 -11.79 15.44
C ASN A 6 7.57 -11.38 14.74
N CYS A 7 8.38 -12.33 14.26
CA CYS A 7 9.63 -12.05 13.55
C CYS A 7 9.44 -11.33 12.20
N ALA A 8 8.33 -11.57 11.50
CA ALA A 8 7.99 -10.85 10.27
C ALA A 8 7.49 -9.44 10.55
N LEU A 9 6.80 -9.23 11.68
CA LEU A 9 6.32 -7.93 12.11
C LEU A 9 7.47 -6.97 12.39
N GLN A 10 8.54 -7.44 13.04
CA GLN A 10 9.75 -6.64 13.33
C GLN A 10 10.48 -6.12 12.08
N LYS A 11 10.18 -6.64 10.89
CA LYS A 11 10.78 -6.21 9.63
C LYS A 11 10.03 -5.06 8.96
N ILE A 12 8.87 -4.68 9.50
CA ILE A 12 8.08 -3.56 8.98
C ILE A 12 8.75 -2.26 9.42
N PRO A 13 9.01 -1.33 8.49
CA PRO A 13 9.73 -0.10 8.80
C PRO A 13 8.99 0.74 9.84
N LEU A 14 9.80 1.29 10.73
CA LEU A 14 9.41 2.17 11.83
C LEU A 14 9.86 3.58 11.48
N SER A 15 8.94 4.52 11.58
CA SER A 15 9.19 5.95 11.42
C SER A 15 8.85 6.67 12.72
N ILE A 16 9.55 7.77 12.97
CA ILE A 16 9.18 8.68 14.05
C ILE A 16 8.15 9.66 13.47
N TYR A 17 7.02 9.80 14.15
CA TYR A 17 6.03 10.81 13.77
C TYR A 17 6.56 12.19 14.17
N GLU A 18 6.51 13.12 13.23
CA GLU A 18 6.88 14.52 13.42
C GLU A 18 5.73 15.37 12.91
N SER A 19 5.10 16.15 13.79
CA SER A 19 3.93 16.96 13.50
C SER A 19 4.30 18.17 12.63
N ASN A 20 4.54 17.95 11.33
CA ASN A 20 5.05 18.99 10.44
C ASN A 20 3.93 19.68 9.64
N GLY A 21 2.77 19.91 10.27
CA GLY A 21 1.66 20.73 9.77
C GLY A 21 1.05 20.37 8.40
N ASN A 22 1.57 19.36 7.70
CA ASN A 22 1.24 19.01 6.31
C ASN A 22 0.89 17.50 6.17
N ASP A 23 0.91 16.74 7.27
CA ASP A 23 0.59 15.32 7.27
C ASP A 23 -0.91 15.09 7.07
N GLN A 24 -1.26 14.30 6.04
CA GLN A 24 -2.65 13.96 5.73
C GLN A 24 -3.28 12.98 6.73
N LEU A 25 -2.48 12.35 7.60
CA LEU A 25 -2.95 11.39 8.58
C LEU A 25 -2.28 11.64 9.94
N THR A 26 -2.96 12.39 10.80
CA THR A 26 -2.49 12.76 12.15
C THR A 26 -3.01 11.83 13.24
N GLU A 27 -3.86 10.86 12.91
CA GLU A 27 -4.43 9.91 13.86
C GLU A 27 -4.32 8.45 13.38
N CYS A 28 -4.23 7.54 14.33
CA CYS A 28 -4.20 6.12 14.04
C CYS A 28 -5.63 5.59 13.83
N PRO A 29 -5.99 5.09 12.64
CA PRO A 29 -7.36 4.66 12.33
C PRO A 29 -7.77 3.34 13.02
N ILE A 30 -6.84 2.69 13.73
CA ILE A 30 -7.14 1.48 14.51
C ILE A 30 -7.67 1.84 15.90
N CYS A 31 -7.04 2.81 16.56
CA CYS A 31 -7.43 3.24 17.91
C CYS A 31 -8.12 4.60 17.96
N LEU A 32 -8.15 5.33 16.84
CA LEU A 32 -8.73 6.67 16.70
C LEU A 32 -8.11 7.70 17.66
N PHE A 33 -6.80 7.56 17.91
CA PHE A 33 -6.02 8.50 18.71
C PHE A 33 -4.99 9.20 17.83
N GLU A 34 -4.76 10.48 18.12
CA GLU A 34 -3.74 11.31 17.49
C GLU A 34 -2.33 10.78 17.76
N PHE A 35 -1.44 10.95 16.79
CA PHE A 35 -0.03 10.65 16.93
C PHE A 35 0.67 11.77 17.70
N THR A 36 1.60 11.40 18.57
CA THR A 36 2.42 12.38 19.31
C THR A 36 3.77 12.60 18.60
N ASP A 37 4.30 13.83 18.61
CA ASP A 37 5.66 14.08 18.13
C ASP A 37 6.69 13.20 18.87
N GLY A 38 7.61 12.61 18.13
CA GLY A 38 8.57 11.65 18.67
C GLY A 38 8.00 10.25 18.87
N GLU A 39 6.72 10.01 18.59
CA GLU A 39 6.11 8.70 18.72
C GLU A 39 6.53 7.77 17.59
N LYS A 40 6.70 6.49 17.94
CA LYS A 40 7.05 5.44 16.98
C LYS A 40 5.81 4.96 16.27
N VAL A 41 5.74 5.23 14.97
CA VAL A 41 4.70 4.73 14.08
C VAL A 41 5.28 3.74 13.08
N ARG A 42 4.47 2.82 12.60
CA ARG A 42 4.82 1.90 11.53
C ARG A 42 4.14 2.34 10.25
N VAL A 43 4.94 2.37 9.20
CA VAL A 43 4.50 2.74 7.85
C VAL A 43 4.53 1.48 6.99
N LEU A 44 3.39 1.15 6.38
CA LEU A 44 3.31 0.01 5.48
C LEU A 44 4.01 0.35 4.16
N PRO A 45 5.00 -0.42 3.70
CA PRO A 45 5.81 -0.06 2.53
C PRO A 45 5.02 -0.05 1.22
N SER A 46 3.99 -0.89 1.08
CA SER A 46 3.20 -1.00 -0.15
C SER A 46 2.16 0.10 -0.35
N CYS A 47 1.80 0.84 0.71
CA CYS A 47 0.71 1.82 0.65
C CYS A 47 0.94 3.09 1.48
N ASN A 48 2.10 3.21 2.12
CA ASN A 48 2.52 4.36 2.94
C ASN A 48 1.53 4.79 4.04
N HIS A 49 0.72 3.86 4.54
CA HIS A 49 -0.21 4.15 5.64
C HIS A 49 0.47 3.97 7.00
N SER A 50 0.24 4.93 7.89
CA SER A 50 0.86 5.04 9.21
C SER A 50 -0.06 4.56 10.33
N PHE A 51 0.49 3.83 11.30
CA PHE A 51 -0.25 3.31 12.45
C PHE A 51 0.65 3.25 13.69
N HIS A 52 0.09 3.27 14.89
CA HIS A 52 0.86 2.95 16.09
C HIS A 52 1.45 1.56 15.99
N VAL A 53 2.70 1.40 16.45
CA VAL A 53 3.41 0.12 16.45
C VAL A 53 2.54 -0.97 17.09
N GLN A 54 2.00 -0.72 18.28
CA GLN A 54 1.19 -1.70 19.00
C GLN A 54 -0.11 -2.05 18.25
N CYS A 55 -0.79 -1.05 17.69
CA CYS A 55 -2.06 -1.24 16.99
C CYS A 55 -1.88 -2.09 15.74
N ILE A 56 -0.87 -1.80 14.92
CA ILE A 56 -0.63 -2.56 13.69
C ILE A 56 -0.03 -3.93 13.97
N ASP A 57 0.81 -4.10 15.00
CA ASP A 57 1.35 -5.42 15.37
C ASP A 57 0.21 -6.38 15.76
N MET A 58 -0.74 -5.89 16.57
CA MET A 58 -1.91 -6.67 16.98
C MET A 58 -2.80 -7.03 15.79
N TRP A 59 -3.04 -6.09 14.88
CA TRP A 59 -3.77 -6.35 13.64
C TRP A 59 -3.07 -7.41 12.78
N LEU A 60 -1.76 -7.25 12.60
CA LEU A 60 -0.98 -8.10 11.70
C LEU A 60 -0.72 -9.52 12.24
N SER A 61 -0.90 -9.71 13.55
CA SER A 61 -0.93 -11.04 14.17
C SER A 61 -2.08 -11.91 13.67
N SER A 62 -3.16 -11.28 13.18
CA SER A 62 -4.36 -11.96 12.65
C SER A 62 -4.51 -11.79 11.13
N HIS A 63 -4.09 -10.65 10.58
CA HIS A 63 -4.27 -10.29 9.17
C HIS A 63 -2.94 -9.93 8.52
N SER A 64 -2.81 -10.08 7.21
CA SER A 64 -1.58 -9.70 6.49
C SER A 64 -1.83 -8.56 5.51
N SER A 65 -2.77 -7.68 5.82
CA SER A 65 -3.26 -6.63 4.92
C SER A 65 -3.43 -5.30 5.64
N CYS A 66 -3.30 -4.19 4.91
CA CYS A 66 -3.56 -2.85 5.41
C CYS A 66 -5.04 -2.71 5.84
N PRO A 67 -5.34 -2.19 7.04
CA PRO A 67 -6.73 -1.97 7.48
C PRO A 67 -7.43 -0.82 6.73
N ILE A 68 -6.68 0.07 6.05
CA ILE A 68 -7.25 1.20 5.30
C ILE A 68 -7.57 0.78 3.86
N CYS A 69 -6.58 0.29 3.12
CA CYS A 69 -6.71 0.01 1.68
C CYS A 69 -6.75 -1.48 1.32
N ARG A 70 -6.68 -2.38 2.32
CA ARG A 70 -6.71 -3.85 2.13
C ARG A 70 -5.55 -4.44 1.33
N HIS A 71 -4.52 -3.65 1.01
CA HIS A 71 -3.32 -4.10 0.32
C HIS A 71 -2.54 -5.13 1.16
N SER A 72 -2.09 -6.23 0.55
CA SER A 72 -1.38 -7.29 1.25
C SER A 72 0.08 -6.93 1.49
N LEU A 73 0.58 -7.18 2.70
CA LEU A 73 2.00 -6.97 3.06
C LEU A 73 2.91 -8.12 2.65
N LEU A 74 2.33 -9.24 2.21
CA LEU A 74 3.07 -10.40 1.72
C LEU A 74 3.41 -10.27 0.23
N ASP A 75 2.81 -9.29 -0.46
CA ASP A 75 3.13 -9.00 -1.85
C ASP A 75 4.45 -8.22 -1.88
N ARG A 76 5.54 -8.98 -2.05
CA ARG A 76 6.91 -8.48 -2.03
C ARG A 76 7.23 -7.81 -3.35
N SER A 77 6.73 -6.60 -3.55
CA SER A 77 7.16 -5.66 -4.58
C SER A 77 6.83 -4.27 -4.01
N GLU A 78 7.73 -3.32 -3.76
CA GLU A 78 9.01 -3.04 -4.37
C GLU A 78 9.95 -2.44 -3.31
N VAL A 79 11.24 -2.71 -3.50
CA VAL A 79 12.34 -1.94 -2.89
C VAL A 79 12.12 -0.43 -3.14
N PRO A 80 12.55 0.47 -2.23
CA PRO A 80 12.62 1.88 -2.55
C PRO A 80 13.76 2.07 -3.55
N THR A 81 13.51 1.79 -4.82
CA THR A 81 14.38 2.23 -5.91
C THR A 81 14.06 3.68 -6.16
N CYS A 82 14.96 4.51 -5.68
CA CYS A 82 15.21 5.84 -6.20
C CYS A 82 15.02 5.91 -7.73
N ILE A 83 14.10 6.80 -8.14
CA ILE A 83 14.09 7.62 -9.36
C ILE A 83 14.61 6.93 -10.64
N LEU A 84 13.69 6.64 -11.57
CA LEU A 84 13.91 6.95 -12.98
C LEU A 84 12.64 7.59 -13.56
N VAL A 85 12.77 8.87 -13.89
CA VAL A 85 11.83 9.65 -14.70
C VAL A 85 11.84 9.05 -16.11
N GLY A 86 10.67 8.82 -16.72
CA GLY A 86 10.59 8.33 -18.10
C GLY A 86 9.16 8.28 -18.63
N GLU A 87 8.86 9.21 -19.53
CA GLU A 87 7.61 9.47 -20.27
C GLU A 87 6.88 8.24 -20.87
N GLN A 88 5.53 8.28 -20.75
CA GLN A 88 4.50 8.07 -21.77
C GLN A 88 4.79 7.18 -23.00
N MET A 89 3.95 6.16 -23.26
CA MET A 89 3.34 5.96 -24.59
C MET A 89 2.14 5.00 -24.56
N SER A 90 1.07 5.52 -25.16
CA SER A 90 -0.17 4.90 -25.59
C SER A 90 0.05 4.00 -26.80
N GLU A 91 -0.58 2.83 -26.85
CA GLU A 91 -0.96 2.22 -28.13
C GLU A 91 -2.36 1.62 -28.01
N VAL A 92 -3.28 2.28 -28.73
CA VAL A 92 -4.58 1.76 -29.10
C VAL A 92 -4.33 0.70 -30.17
N ASP A 93 -4.71 -0.54 -29.94
CA ASP A 93 -4.83 -1.52 -31.03
C ASP A 93 -6.27 -1.98 -31.08
N GLY A 94 -7.01 -1.34 -31.98
CA GLY A 94 -8.40 -1.62 -32.25
C GLY A 94 -8.64 -1.35 -33.71
N SER A 95 -8.50 -2.41 -34.53
CA SER A 95 -8.89 -2.60 -35.94
C SER A 95 -7.68 -2.66 -36.90
N PRO A 96 -7.71 -3.47 -37.99
CA PRO A 96 -8.91 -3.70 -38.81
C PRO A 96 -9.08 -5.07 -39.52
N PHE A 97 -10.34 -5.31 -39.94
CA PHE A 97 -10.79 -5.81 -41.26
C PHE A 97 -10.25 -7.14 -41.85
N VAL A 98 -11.13 -8.14 -42.01
CA VAL A 98 -11.59 -8.71 -43.32
C VAL A 98 -13.04 -9.21 -43.10
N ALA A 99 -14.10 -8.72 -43.73
CA ALA A 99 -14.58 -8.84 -45.12
C ALA A 99 -14.87 -10.28 -45.59
N ALA A 100 -16.16 -10.64 -45.68
CA ALA A 100 -16.76 -11.23 -46.87
C ALA A 100 -18.30 -11.28 -46.75
N GLU A 101 -18.91 -10.51 -47.62
CA GLU A 101 -20.31 -10.48 -48.05
C GLU A 101 -20.69 -11.81 -48.75
N VAL A 102 -21.93 -12.29 -48.62
CA VAL A 102 -22.83 -12.67 -49.76
C VAL A 102 -24.25 -12.98 -49.27
N ASP A 103 -25.16 -12.69 -50.19
CA ASP A 103 -26.62 -12.58 -50.20
C ASP A 103 -27.38 -13.94 -50.37
N GLU A 104 -28.72 -13.89 -50.33
CA GLU A 104 -29.76 -14.93 -50.54
C GLU A 104 -30.09 -15.87 -49.36
N VAL A 105 -31.35 -16.10 -48.95
CA VAL A 105 -32.68 -16.10 -49.63
C VAL A 105 -33.82 -15.69 -48.69
#